data_AF-A0A973DNK4-F1
#
_entry.id   AF-A0A973DNK4-F1
#
_cell.length_a   1.000
_cell.length_b   1.000
_cell.length_c   1.000
_cell.angle_alpha   90.00
_cell.angle_beta   90.00
_cell.angle_gamma   90.00
#
_symmetry.space_group_name_H-M   'P 1'
#
loop_
_entity.id
_entity.type
_entity.pdbx_description
1 polymer ?
#
loop_
_entity_poly.entity_id
_entity_poly.type
_entity_poly.pdbx_seq_one_letter_code
_entity_poly.pdbx_strand_id
1 'polypeptide(L)' 'VRSGDSIARIAQKFSLKMTDVIRWNSLNKKKYLQPGQRLKLYVDVTRINS' A
#
# COMPACT_ATOMS: atom_id res chain seq x y z
N VAL A 1 4.48 -10.54 -4.11
CA VAL A 1 5.34 -9.71 -3.23
C VAL A 1 6.64 -10.47 -2.99
N ARG A 2 7.79 -9.88 -3.31
CA ARG A 2 9.13 -10.40 -3.00
C ARG A 2 9.66 -9.79 -1.70
N SER A 3 10.58 -10.44 -1.00
CA SER A 3 11.30 -9.82 0.12
C SER A 3 11.98 -8.54 -0.36
N GLY A 4 11.53 -7.38 0.16
CA GLY A 4 11.96 -6.05 -0.29
C GLY A 4 11.00 -5.35 -1.27
N ASP A 5 9.98 -6.02 -1.82
CA ASP A 5 8.77 -5.39 -2.37
C ASP A 5 7.82 -5.04 -1.22
N SER A 6 8.10 -3.91 -0.60
CA SER A 6 7.34 -3.39 0.53
C SER A 6 6.03 -2.75 0.06
N ILE A 7 5.07 -2.65 0.99
CA ILE A 7 3.88 -1.77 0.88
C ILE A 7 4.26 -0.39 0.30
N ALA A 8 5.47 0.08 0.58
CA ALA A 8 6.09 1.27 0.01
C ALA A 8 6.02 1.36 -1.52
N ARG A 9 6.33 0.30 -2.30
CA ARG A 9 6.28 0.37 -3.77
C ARG A 9 4.85 0.47 -4.29
N ILE A 10 3.92 -0.26 -3.67
CA ILE A 10 2.50 -0.19 -4.02
C ILE A 10 1.99 1.22 -3.71
N ALA A 11 2.27 1.73 -2.51
CA ALA A 11 1.88 3.06 -2.10
C ALA A 11 2.47 4.13 -3.04
N GLN A 12 3.76 4.02 -3.40
CA GLN A 12 4.43 4.93 -4.34
C GLN A 12 3.77 4.92 -5.74
N LYS A 13 3.43 3.74 -6.28
CA LYS A 13 2.77 3.63 -7.59
C LYS A 13 1.43 4.36 -7.64
N PHE A 14 0.76 4.47 -6.50
CA PHE A 14 -0.53 5.13 -6.36
C PHE A 14 -0.43 6.50 -5.69
N SER A 15 0.79 7.03 -5.50
CA SER A 15 1.06 8.28 -4.76
C SER A 15 0.41 8.33 -3.37
N LEU A 16 0.27 7.18 -2.71
CA LEU A 16 -0.29 7.02 -1.37
C LEU A 16 0.83 6.97 -0.34
N LYS A 17 0.53 7.36 0.91
CA LYS A 17 1.45 7.12 2.02
C LYS A 17 1.33 5.67 2.49
N MET A 18 2.47 5.04 2.74
CA MET A 18 2.52 3.68 3.30
C MET A 18 1.71 3.55 4.60
N THR A 19 1.72 4.59 5.44
CA THR A 19 0.94 4.63 6.69
C THR A 19 -0.57 4.52 6.47
N ASP A 20 -1.07 5.10 5.39
CA ASP A 20 -2.51 5.08 5.08
C ASP A 20 -2.92 3.70 4.59
N VAL A 21 -2.12 3.10 3.70
CA VAL A 21 -2.32 1.71 3.25
C VAL A 21 -2.31 0.73 4.43
N ILE A 22 -1.37 0.91 5.37
CA ILE A 22 -1.30 0.11 6.60
C ILE A 22 -2.54 0.31 7.45
N ARG A 23 -2.99 1.55 7.62
CA ARG A 23 -4.17 1.90 8.43
C ARG A 23 -5.44 1.29 7.85
N TRP A 24 -5.67 1.40 6.54
CA TRP A 24 -6.87 0.87 5.88
C TRP A 24 -6.97 -0.65 5.90
N ASN A 25 -5.82 -1.32 5.95
CA ASN A 25 -5.73 -2.78 5.95
C ASN A 25 -5.42 -3.36 7.34
N SER A 26 -5.41 -2.51 8.38
CA SER A 26 -5.04 -2.87 9.75
C SER A 26 -3.74 -3.70 9.81
N LEU A 27 -2.78 -3.37 8.95
CA LEU A 27 -1.54 -4.12 8.84
C LEU A 27 -0.64 -3.79 10.02
N ASN A 28 0.10 -4.78 10.50
CA ASN A 28 1.14 -4.51 11.48
C ASN A 28 2.42 -4.12 10.74
N LYS A 29 3.00 -2.96 11.05
CA LYS A 29 4.27 -2.46 10.47
C LYS A 29 5.41 -3.48 10.56
N LYS A 30 5.37 -4.38 11.56
CA LYS A 30 6.37 -5.43 11.78
C LYS A 30 6.08 -6.73 11.02
N LYS A 31 4.88 -6.90 10.46
CA LYS A 31 4.53 -8.10 9.66
C LYS A 31 4.73 -7.81 8.18
N TYR A 32 5.50 -8.68 7.52
CA TYR A 32 5.64 -8.68 6.07
C TYR A 32 4.34 -9.06 5.39
N LEU A 33 4.11 -8.50 4.20
CA LEU A 33 2.97 -8.87 3.37
C LEU A 33 3.12 -10.31 2.88
N GLN A 34 2.08 -11.10 3.03
CA GLN A 34 2.09 -12.47 2.52
C GLN A 34 1.65 -12.50 1.05
N PRO A 35 2.26 -13.36 0.21
CA PRO A 35 1.73 -13.63 -1.12
C PRO A 35 0.25 -14.05 -1.05
N GLY A 36 -0.59 -13.48 -1.93
CA GLY A 36 -2.04 -13.73 -1.94
C GLY A 36 -2.87 -12.82 -1.02
N GLN A 37 -2.22 -11.98 -0.21
CA GLN A 37 -2.92 -11.04 0.66
C GLN A 37 -3.57 -9.90 -0.15
N ARG A 38 -4.89 -9.76 -0.01
CA ARG A 38 -5.65 -8.65 -0.64
C ARG A 38 -5.42 -7.36 0.14
N LEU A 39 -5.20 -6.27 -0.57
CA LEU A 39 -5.04 -4.92 -0.02
C LEU A 39 -6.12 -3.98 -0.53
N LYS A 40 -6.77 -3.27 0.39
CA LYS A 40 -7.66 -2.15 0.12
C LYS A 40 -6.83 -0.88 -0.03
N LEU A 41 -6.98 -0.21 -1.16
CA LEU A 41 -6.31 1.06 -1.47
C LEU A 41 -7.39 2.08 -1.78
N TYR A 42 -7.34 3.24 -1.12
CA TYR A 42 -8.18 4.38 -1.45
C TYR A 42 -7.34 5.37 -2.23
N VAL A 43 -7.58 5.45 -3.54
CA VAL A 43 -6.90 6.36 -4.45
C VAL A 43 -7.84 7.48 -4.86
N ASP A 44 -7.41 8.72 -4.63
CA ASP A 44 -8.09 9.91 -5.13
C ASP A 44 -7.68 10.11 -6.59
N VAL A 45 -8.41 9.48 -7.51
CA VAL A 45 -8.13 9.51 -8.95
C VAL A 45 -8.20 10.91 -9.55
N THR A 46 -8.84 11.85 -8.86
CA THR A 46 -8.98 13.27 -9.22
C THR A 46 -7.67 14.06 -9.15
N ARG A 47 -6.65 13.58 -8.40
CA ARG A 47 -5.32 14.25 -8.28
C ARG A 47 -4.24 13.69 -9.22
N ILE A 48 -4.52 12.61 -9.94
CA ILE A 48 -3.49 11.91 -10.74
C ILE A 48 -3.28 12.59 -12.10
N ASN A 49 -4.16 13.53 -12.47
CA ASN A 49 -4.26 14.05 -13.84
C ASN A 49 -4.03 15.56 -14.00
N SER A 50 -3.41 16.21 -13.01
CA SER A 50 -3.09 17.66 -13.03
C SER A 50 -1.60 17.92 -13.09
#